data_AF-A0A955SS29-F1
#
_entry.id   AF-A0A955SS29-F1
#
_cell.length_a   1.000
_cell.length_b   1.000
_cell.length_c   1.000
_cell.angle_alpha   90.00
_cell.angle_beta   90.00
_cell.angle_gamma   90.00
#
_symmetry.space_group_name_H-M   'P 1'
#
loop_
_entity.id
_entity.type
_entity.pdbx_description
1 polymer ?
#
loop_
_entity_poly.entity_id
_entity_poly.type
_entity_poly.pdbx_seq_one_letter_code
_entity_poly.pdbx_strand_id
1 'polypeptide(L)' 'CSKKASHITPVPGGVGPMTIAMLLSHTVQAAEKSAGVA' A
#
# COMPACT_ATOMS: atom_id res chain seq x y z
N CYS A 1 -10.96 22.84 -13.26
CA CYS A 1 -11.54 21.64 -12.62
C CYS A 1 -11.68 20.55 -13.68
N SER A 2 -10.81 19.55 -13.66
CA SER A 2 -10.72 18.55 -14.72
C SER A 2 -11.96 17.65 -14.76
N LYS A 3 -12.37 17.27 -15.97
CA LYS A 3 -13.52 16.41 -16.29
C LYS A 3 -13.45 15.10 -15.48
N LYS A 4 -14.62 14.58 -15.08
CA LYS A 4 -14.82 13.34 -14.30
C LYS A 4 -13.65 12.36 -14.42
N ALA A 5 -13.02 12.04 -13.30
CA ALA A 5 -11.99 11.01 -13.28
C ALA A 5 -12.58 9.66 -13.76
N SER A 6 -11.84 8.92 -14.60
CA SER A 6 -12.24 7.59 -15.04
C SER A 6 -12.30 6.59 -13.88
N HIS A 7 -11.49 6.82 -12.84
CA HIS A 7 -11.44 6.03 -11.62
C HIS A 7 -11.26 6.95 -10.41
N ILE A 8 -11.90 6.58 -9.30
CA ILE A 8 -11.74 7.24 -8.01
C ILE A 8 -11.59 6.18 -6.93
N THR A 9 -10.68 6.39 -5.98
CA THR A 9 -10.60 5.54 -4.78
C THR A 9 -11.64 6.04 -3.78
N PRO A 10 -12.74 5.29 -3.56
CA PRO A 10 -13.81 5.75 -2.69
C PRO A 10 -13.34 5.81 -1.24
N VAL A 11 -13.92 6.75 -0.49
CA VAL A 11 -13.75 6.87 0.97
C VAL A 11 -15.08 6.54 1.61
N PRO A 12 -15.13 5.71 2.68
CA PRO A 12 -14.01 5.02 3.34
C PRO A 12 -13.54 3.76 2.60
N GLY A 13 -12.27 3.35 2.83
CA GLY A 13 -11.70 2.12 2.25
C GLY A 13 -10.69 2.29 1.12
N GLY A 14 -10.36 3.54 0.74
CA GLY A 14 -9.37 3.84 -0.29
C GLY A 14 -7.92 3.60 0.16
N VAL A 15 -7.14 4.68 0.26
CA VAL A 15 -5.69 4.57 0.47
C VAL A 15 -5.30 4.16 1.89
N GLY A 16 -6.16 4.36 2.89
CA GLY A 16 -5.86 4.07 4.30
C GLY A 16 -5.46 2.61 4.54
N PRO A 17 -6.33 1.63 4.21
CA PRO A 17 -6.00 0.21 4.34
C PRO A 17 -4.78 -0.21 3.51
N MET A 18 -4.61 0.35 2.31
CA MET A 18 -3.46 0.07 1.45
C MET A 18 -2.14 0.57 2.04
N THR A 19 -2.13 1.73 2.72
CA THR A 19 -0.92 2.25 3.40
C THR A 19 -0.45 1.29 4.48
N ILE A 20 -1.38 0.74 5.28
CA ILE A 20 -1.05 -0.22 6.34
C ILE A 20 -0.48 -1.50 5.71
N ALA A 21 -1.13 -2.01 4.67
CA ALA A 21 -0.67 -3.21 3.96
C ALA A 21 0.72 -3.04 3.34
N MET A 22 0.99 -1.90 2.67
CA MET A 22 2.29 -1.62 2.06
C MET A 22 3.40 -1.47 3.11
N LEU A 23 3.11 -0.84 4.25
CA LEU A 23 4.08 -0.77 5.35
C LEU A 23 4.47 -2.16 5.82
N LEU A 24 3.47 -3.02 6.11
CA LEU A 24 3.71 -4.39 6.55
C LEU A 24 4.48 -5.21 5.52
N SER A 25 4.15 -5.07 4.23
CA SER A 25 4.88 -5.73 3.14
C SER A 25 6.35 -5.34 3.13
N HIS A 26 6.67 -4.04 3.25
CA HIS A 26 8.07 -3.60 3.31
C HIS A 26 8.77 -4.05 4.59
N THR A 27 8.07 -4.10 5.72
CA THR A 27 8.63 -4.63 6.97
C THR A 27 8.98 -6.11 6.86
N VAL A 28 8.11 -6.93 6.25
CA VAL A 28 8.38 -8.35 6.01
C VAL A 28 9.57 -8.53 5.07
N GLN A 29 9.59 -7.84 3.94
CA GLN A 29 10.72 -7.91 2.99
C GLN A 29 12.05 -7.49 3.63
N ALA A 30 12.03 -6.46 4.48
CA ALA A 30 13.21 -6.03 5.21
C ALA A 30 13.67 -7.09 6.21
N ALA A 31 12.73 -7.72 6.93
CA ALA A 31 13.04 -8.80 7.86
C ALA A 31 13.62 -10.04 7.15
N GLU A 32 13.04 -10.45 6.02
CA GLU A 32 13.54 -11.56 5.19
C GLU A 32 14.97 -11.28 4.72
N LYS A 33 15.21 -10.07 4.19
CA LYS A 33 16.54 -9.62 3.76
C LYS A 33 17.55 -9.57 4.92
N SER A 34 17.15 -9.12 6.10
CA SER A 34 18.00 -9.09 7.29
C SER A 34 18.29 -10.48 7.85
N ALA A 35 17.34 -11.41 7.73
CA ALA A 35 17.48 -12.79 8.19
C ALA A 35 18.28 -13.67 7.21
N GLY A 36 18.68 -13.15 6.05
CA GLY A 36 19.43 -13.89 5.03
C GLY A 36 18.60 -14.97 4.32
N VAL A 37 17.27 -14.92 4.47
CA VAL A 37 16.31 -15.71 3.70
C VAL A 37 15.89 -14.88 2.49
N ALA A 38 16.82 -14.76 1.54
CA ALA A 38 16.59 -14.18 0.22
C ALA A 38 17.58 -14.81 -0.77
#